data_AF-A0A1H4FBB8-F1
#
_entry.id   AF-A0A1H4FBB8-F1
#
_cell.length_a   1.000
_cell.length_b   1.000
_cell.length_c   1.000
_cell.angle_alpha   90.00
_cell.angle_beta   90.00
_cell.angle_gamma   90.00
#
_symmetry.space_group_name_H-M   'P 1'
#
loop_
_entity.id
_entity.type
_entity.pdbx_description
1 polymer ?
#
loop_
_entity_poly.entity_id
_entity_poly.type
_entity_poly.pdbx_seq_one_letter_code
_entity_poly.pdbx_strand_id
1 'polypeptide(L)'
;MPNIIQADETNRLVERKDVPLFSNKVFSEAIINAVLHDYQVSRNEPMISVFSDRIGILLRGTLVSAQTKEGFFLGESVPVKEKLSEIFLQLHISEKYGRGVPTIIIAEHGKSYYI
;
A
#
# COMPACT_ATOMS: atom_id res chain seq x y z
N MET A 1 -8.75 -4.93 17.82
CA MET A 1 -7.96 -5.38 16.66
C MET A 1 -8.17 -4.38 15.53
N PRO A 2 -7.13 -4.00 14.76
CA PRO A 2 -7.18 -2.86 13.82
C PRO A 2 -7.99 -3.10 12.54
N ASN A 3 -8.29 -4.35 12.17
CA ASN A 3 -9.14 -4.68 11.03
C ASN A 3 -10.39 -5.45 11.52
N ILE A 4 -11.46 -4.70 11.78
CA ILE A 4 -12.69 -5.24 12.38
C ILE A 4 -13.53 -5.91 11.29
N ILE A 5 -14.13 -7.07 11.60
CA ILE A 5 -15.11 -7.69 10.72
C ILE A 5 -16.43 -6.94 10.84
N GLN A 6 -16.97 -6.48 9.72
CA GLN A 6 -18.23 -5.76 9.62
C GLN A 6 -19.16 -6.45 8.63
N ALA A 7 -20.46 -6.23 8.79
CA ALA A 7 -21.44 -6.67 7.81
C ALA A 7 -21.37 -5.77 6.57
N ASP A 8 -21.20 -6.36 5.40
CA ASP A 8 -21.42 -5.72 4.11
C ASP A 8 -22.92 -5.70 3.83
N GLU A 9 -23.55 -4.55 4.05
CA GLU A 9 -24.98 -4.34 3.81
C GLU A 9 -25.26 -3.92 2.35
N THR A 10 -24.23 -3.75 1.51
CA THR A 10 -24.38 -3.33 0.12
C THR A 10 -25.13 -4.40 -0.67
N ASN A 11 -26.27 -4.05 -1.26
CA ASN A 11 -27.13 -4.98 -2.00
C ASN A 11 -27.57 -6.23 -1.21
N ARG A 12 -27.68 -6.14 0.12
CA ARG A 12 -28.14 -7.25 0.94
C ARG A 12 -29.60 -7.59 0.63
N LEU A 13 -29.85 -8.84 0.21
CA LEU A 13 -31.20 -9.37 0.01
C LEU A 13 -31.67 -10.20 1.22
N VAL A 14 -30.86 -11.15 1.68
CA VAL A 14 -31.25 -12.05 2.79
C VAL A 14 -30.04 -12.41 3.66
N GLU A 15 -28.97 -12.89 3.05
CA GLU A 15 -27.79 -13.34 3.79
C GLU A 15 -26.88 -12.19 4.19
N ARG A 16 -26.37 -12.26 5.43
CA ARG A 16 -25.34 -11.36 5.93
C ARG A 16 -24.00 -11.81 5.40
N LYS A 17 -23.29 -10.91 4.72
CA LYS A 17 -21.92 -11.11 4.27
C LYS A 17 -20.99 -10.36 5.21
N ASP A 18 -20.14 -11.09 5.92
CA ASP A 18 -19.13 -10.49 6.77
C ASP A 18 -17.85 -10.23 5.96
N VAL A 19 -17.35 -9.00 6.02
CA VAL A 19 -16.13 -8.56 5.33
C VAL A 19 -15.22 -7.81 6.31
N PRO A 20 -13.89 -7.88 6.13
CA PRO A 20 -13.00 -7.03 6.89
C PRO A 20 -13.18 -5.55 6.51
N LEU A 21 -12.98 -4.66 7.48
CA LEU A 21 -13.03 -3.20 7.30
C LEU A 21 -12.05 -2.73 6.21
N PHE A 22 -10.88 -3.33 6.14
CA PHE A 22 -9.86 -3.05 5.14
C PHE A 22 -9.44 -4.32 4.39
N SER A 23 -9.13 -4.17 3.10
CA SER A 23 -8.56 -5.26 2.30
C SER A 23 -7.16 -5.60 2.81
N ASN A 24 -6.99 -6.83 3.32
CA ASN A 24 -5.67 -7.31 3.77
C ASN A 24 -4.64 -7.29 2.64
N LYS A 25 -5.05 -7.53 1.39
CA LYS A 25 -4.17 -7.46 0.22
C LYS A 25 -3.64 -6.04 0.02
N VAL A 26 -4.52 -5.04 0.06
CA VAL A 26 -4.16 -3.62 -0.09
C VAL A 26 -3.25 -3.19 1.05
N PHE A 27 -3.58 -3.59 2.27
CA PHE A 27 -2.77 -3.26 3.44
C PHE A 27 -1.36 -3.85 3.33
N SER A 28 -1.24 -5.16 3.03
CA SER A 28 0.07 -5.80 2.86
C SER A 28 0.90 -5.13 1.78
N GLU A 29 0.29 -4.83 0.63
CA GLU A 29 0.98 -4.16 -0.48
C GLU A 29 1.47 -2.76 -0.08
N ALA A 30 0.66 -1.98 0.62
CA ALA A 30 1.03 -0.65 1.06
C ALA A 30 2.17 -0.68 2.09
N ILE A 31 2.17 -1.65 3.01
CA ILE A 31 3.24 -1.83 4.00
C ILE A 31 4.55 -2.27 3.32
N ILE A 32 4.49 -3.21 2.37
CA ILE A 32 5.67 -3.66 1.63
C ILE A 32 6.29 -2.49 0.86
N ASN A 33 5.47 -1.71 0.15
CA ASN A 33 5.96 -0.52 -0.57
C ASN A 33 6.56 0.51 0.39
N ALA A 34 5.93 0.73 1.56
CA ALA A 34 6.46 1.63 2.57
C ALA A 34 7.83 1.21 3.09
N VAL A 35 8.06 -0.08 3.34
CA VAL A 35 9.35 -0.59 3.81
C VAL A 35 10.43 -0.52 2.71
N LEU A 36 10.07 -0.91 1.48
CA LEU A 36 11.01 -0.97 0.36
C LEU A 36 11.42 0.41 -0.15
N HIS A 37 10.49 1.35 -0.21
CA HIS A 37 10.71 2.68 -0.79
C HIS A 37 10.96 3.79 0.24
N ASP A 38 11.02 3.47 1.53
CA ASP A 38 11.41 4.43 2.56
C ASP A 38 12.83 5.00 2.33
N TYR A 39 12.94 6.33 2.33
CA TYR A 39 14.18 7.07 2.13
C TYR A 39 14.97 7.19 3.45
N GLN A 40 15.80 6.17 3.69
CA GLN A 40 16.46 5.93 4.98
C GLN A 40 17.53 6.93 5.42
N VAL A 41 17.93 7.90 4.58
CA VAL A 41 18.90 8.93 5.00
C VAL A 41 18.38 9.69 6.23
N SER A 42 17.05 9.73 6.42
CA SER A 42 16.40 10.42 7.55
C SER A 42 16.34 9.62 8.86
N ARG A 43 16.73 8.32 8.89
CA ARG A 43 16.60 7.40 10.05
C ARG A 43 15.21 7.35 10.70
N ASN A 44 14.15 7.71 9.98
CA ASN A 44 12.79 7.64 10.49
C ASN A 44 12.07 6.43 9.90
N GLU A 45 11.35 5.68 10.73
CA GLU A 45 10.51 4.59 10.26
C GLU A 45 9.20 5.11 9.61
N PRO A 46 8.56 4.31 8.74
CA PRO A 46 7.21 4.58 8.28
C PRO A 46 6.24 4.71 9.47
N MET A 47 5.46 5.79 9.50
CA MET A 47 4.43 5.99 10.52
C MET A 47 3.10 5.44 10.02
N ILE A 48 2.53 4.49 10.77
CA ILE A 48 1.25 3.87 10.44
C ILE A 48 0.21 4.35 11.45
N SER A 49 -0.89 4.91 10.96
CA SER A 49 -2.02 5.39 11.76
C SER A 49 -3.30 4.71 11.32
N VAL A 50 -4.04 4.10 12.25
CA VAL A 50 -5.30 3.40 11.97
C VAL A 50 -6.46 4.24 12.50
N PHE A 51 -7.41 4.54 11.62
CA PHE A 51 -8.65 5.26 11.92
C PHE A 51 -9.85 4.33 11.69
N SER A 52 -11.04 4.77 12.08
CA SER A 52 -12.26 3.99 11.88
C SER A 52 -12.63 3.82 10.40
N ASP A 53 -12.12 4.66 9.51
CA ASP A 53 -12.50 4.77 8.10
C ASP A 53 -11.32 4.64 7.12
N ARG A 54 -10.07 4.65 7.62
CA ARG A 54 -8.86 4.61 6.80
C ARG A 54 -7.64 4.12 7.58
N ILE A 55 -6.63 3.68 6.84
CA ILE A 55 -5.27 3.50 7.33
C ILE A 55 -4.40 4.54 6.64
N GLY A 56 -3.70 5.36 7.42
CA GLY A 56 -2.69 6.29 6.93
C GLY A 56 -1.30 5.69 7.07
N ILE A 57 -0.53 5.70 5.98
CA ILE A 57 0.90 5.35 6.00
C ILE A 57 1.66 6.59 5.55
N LEU A 58 2.45 7.15 6.43
CA LEU A 58 3.28 8.33 6.17
C LEU A 58 4.74 7.91 6.07
N LEU A 59 5.32 8.18 4.91
CA LEU A 59 6.76 8.10 4.67
C LEU A 59 7.33 9.51 4.69
N ARG A 60 8.51 9.69 5.28
CA ARG A 60 9.21 10.99 5.25
C ARG A 60 10.17 11.00 4.06
N GLY A 61 9.92 11.89 3.11
CA GLY A 61 10.75 12.04 1.92
C GLY A 61 9.95 12.56 0.73
N THR A 62 10.55 12.50 -0.45
CA THR A 62 9.89 12.77 -1.74
C THR A 62 10.12 11.58 -2.66
N LEU A 63 9.41 11.54 -3.80
CA LEU A 63 9.82 10.65 -4.89
C LEU A 63 11.31 10.85 -5.20
N VAL A 64 12.01 9.75 -5.48
CA VAL A 64 13.38 9.83 -5.98
C VAL A 64 13.40 10.52 -7.34
N SER A 65 14.50 11.21 -7.65
CA SER A 65 14.63 12.02 -8.87
C SER A 65 14.39 11.23 -10.17
N ALA A 66 14.61 9.92 -10.15
CA ALA A 66 14.39 9.03 -11.30
C ALA A 66 12.94 8.52 -11.43
N GLN A 67 12.05 8.80 -10.46
CA GLN A 67 10.67 8.35 -10.45
C GLN A 67 9.72 9.48 -10.84
N THR A 68 8.88 9.24 -11.84
CA THR A 68 7.78 10.14 -12.21
C THR A 68 6.51 9.79 -11.43
N LYS A 69 5.59 10.76 -11.29
CA LYS A 69 4.29 10.53 -10.66
C LYS A 69 3.45 9.54 -11.47
N GLU A 70 3.45 9.71 -12.78
CA GLU A 70 2.72 8.85 -13.72
C GLU A 70 3.22 7.41 -13.64
N GLY A 71 4.55 7.22 -13.68
CA GLY A 71 5.17 5.91 -13.52
C GLY A 71 4.83 5.26 -12.18
N PHE A 72 4.87 6.05 -11.08
CA PHE A 72 4.51 5.56 -9.75
C PHE A 72 3.08 5.02 -9.72
N PHE A 73 2.11 5.78 -10.26
CA PHE A 73 0.72 5.35 -10.31
C PHE A 73 0.45 4.20 -11.29
N LEU A 74 1.29 4.02 -12.32
CA LEU A 74 1.29 2.85 -13.21
C LEU A 74 1.95 1.62 -12.57
N GLY A 75 2.55 1.77 -11.38
CA GLY A 75 3.24 0.68 -10.70
C GLY A 75 4.64 0.40 -11.24
N GLU A 76 5.30 1.40 -11.81
CA GLU A 76 6.75 1.35 -12.05
C GLU A 76 7.47 1.39 -10.70
N SER A 77 8.42 0.47 -10.51
CA SER A 77 9.23 0.40 -9.30
C SER A 77 10.63 0.93 -9.58
N VAL A 78 11.00 2.04 -8.94
CA VAL A 78 12.36 2.58 -8.88
C VAL A 78 12.87 2.44 -7.44
N PRO A 79 13.52 1.31 -7.08
CA PRO A 79 13.94 1.04 -5.71
C PRO A 79 15.16 1.88 -5.31
N VAL A 80 15.09 2.53 -4.14
CA VAL A 80 16.24 3.20 -3.53
C VAL A 80 17.21 2.19 -2.92
N LYS A 81 16.67 1.08 -2.39
CA LYS A 81 17.41 -0.02 -1.75
C LYS A 81 17.42 -1.23 -2.68
N GLU A 82 18.20 -1.18 -3.75
CA GLU A 82 18.21 -2.22 -4.80
C GLU A 82 18.38 -3.63 -4.23
N LYS A 83 19.33 -3.83 -3.29
CA LYS A 83 19.58 -5.16 -2.71
C LYS A 83 18.42 -5.68 -1.86
N LEU A 84 17.76 -4.82 -1.11
CA LEU A 84 16.58 -5.20 -0.33
C LEU A 84 15.41 -5.56 -1.26
N SER A 85 15.21 -4.77 -2.32
CA SER A 85 14.22 -5.05 -3.35
C SER A 85 14.50 -6.40 -4.04
N GLU A 86 15.75 -6.72 -4.33
CA GLU A 86 16.15 -8.01 -4.91
C GLU A 86 15.79 -9.18 -3.99
N ILE A 87 16.06 -9.06 -2.69
CA ILE A 87 15.68 -10.09 -1.70
C ILE A 87 14.16 -10.27 -1.67
N PHE A 88 13.38 -9.19 -1.65
CA PHE A 88 11.91 -9.28 -1.62
C PHE A 88 11.34 -9.92 -2.89
N LEU A 89 11.95 -9.65 -4.05
CA LEU A 89 11.60 -10.30 -5.32
C LEU A 89 11.93 -11.80 -5.28
N GLN A 90 13.10 -12.18 -4.78
CA GLN A 90 13.52 -13.59 -4.65
C GLN A 90 12.64 -14.38 -3.68
N LEU A 91 12.16 -13.73 -2.63
CA LEU A 91 11.25 -14.33 -1.64
C LEU A 91 9.78 -14.32 -2.09
N HIS A 92 9.47 -13.82 -3.28
CA HIS A 92 8.10 -13.64 -3.77
C HIS A 92 7.20 -12.80 -2.84
N ILE A 93 7.81 -11.86 -2.10
CA ILE A 93 7.11 -10.92 -1.22
C ILE A 93 6.65 -9.70 -2.02
N SER A 94 7.42 -9.28 -3.03
CA SER A 94 7.08 -8.17 -3.92
C SER A 94 7.19 -8.58 -5.39
N GLU A 95 6.79 -7.66 -6.26
CA GLU A 95 6.87 -7.85 -7.71
C GLU A 95 7.54 -6.67 -8.40
N LYS A 96 8.09 -6.95 -9.59
CA LYS A 96 8.92 -5.98 -10.31
C LYS A 96 8.10 -4.88 -11.01
N TYR A 97 6.87 -5.18 -11.46
CA TYR A 97 6.03 -4.23 -12.21
C TYR A 97 4.52 -4.45 -12.01
N GLY A 98 3.75 -3.36 -12.09
CA GLY A 98 2.35 -3.35 -12.53
C GLY A 98 1.29 -3.78 -11.53
N ARG A 99 1.67 -4.38 -10.39
CA ARG A 99 0.71 -4.78 -9.35
C ARG A 99 0.72 -3.92 -8.10
N GLY A 100 1.84 -3.32 -7.71
CA GLY A 100 1.95 -2.70 -6.39
C GLY A 100 0.99 -1.54 -6.15
N VAL A 101 1.39 -0.34 -6.55
CA VAL A 101 0.56 0.86 -6.44
C VAL A 101 -0.82 0.70 -7.11
N PRO A 102 -0.96 0.09 -8.31
CA PRO A 102 -2.27 -0.15 -8.91
C PRO A 102 -3.22 -1.00 -8.04
N THR A 103 -2.75 -2.02 -7.31
CA THR A 103 -3.59 -2.80 -6.38
C THR A 103 -4.14 -1.93 -5.26
N ILE A 104 -3.36 -0.95 -4.80
CA ILE A 104 -3.78 -0.03 -3.73
C ILE A 104 -4.87 0.92 -4.26
N ILE A 105 -4.71 1.47 -5.47
CA ILE A 105 -5.67 2.41 -6.07
C ILE A 105 -6.98 1.74 -6.47
N ILE A 106 -6.90 0.60 -7.16
CA ILE A 106 -8.09 -0.06 -7.75
C ILE A 106 -9.05 -0.54 -6.65
N ALA A 107 -8.54 -0.92 -5.49
CA ALA A 107 -9.36 -1.41 -4.38
C ALA A 107 -10.08 -0.30 -3.61
N GLU A 108 -9.61 0.95 -3.69
CA GLU A 108 -10.18 2.10 -2.98
C GLU A 108 -10.67 3.10 -4.03
N HIS A 109 -11.82 2.82 -4.66
CA HIS A 109 -12.54 3.81 -5.48
C HIS A 109 -12.73 5.11 -4.68
N GLY A 110 -11.80 6.08 -4.83
CA GLY A 110 -11.97 7.46 -4.37
C GLY A 110 -11.08 8.00 -3.25
N LYS A 111 -9.95 7.39 -2.85
CA LYS A 111 -9.06 8.02 -1.85
C LYS A 111 -7.77 8.58 -2.46
N SER A 112 -7.56 9.87 -2.22
CA SER A 112 -6.43 10.66 -2.70
C SER A 112 -5.10 10.20 -2.11
N TYR A 113 -4.11 9.96 -2.97
CA TYR A 113 -2.73 9.71 -2.58
C TYR A 113 -1.95 11.02 -2.66
N TYR A 114 -1.49 11.51 -1.51
CA TYR A 114 -0.50 12.57 -1.44
C TYR A 114 0.87 11.91 -1.36
N ILE A 115 1.75 12.32 -2.28
CA ILE A 115 3.19 11.99 -2.25
C ILE A 115 3.91 13.16 -1.61
#